data_AF-A0A381FNK6-F1
#
_entry.id   AF-A0A381FNK6-F1
#
_cell.length_a   1.000
_cell.length_b   1.000
_cell.length_c   1.000
_cell.angle_alpha   90.00
_cell.angle_beta   90.00
_cell.angle_gamma   90.00
#
_symmetry.space_group_name_H-M   'P 1'
#
loop_
_entity.id
_entity.type
_entity.pdbx_description
1 polymer ?
#
loop_
_entity_poly.entity_id
_entity_poly.type
_entity_poly.pdbx_seq_one_letter_code
_entity_poly.pdbx_strand_id
1 'polypeptide(L)' 'MKKLNVSQMENLQGSSNRRCLIAGIFTGIGIGLGLSVAGPAGGAAGLLTGLYHANSQGCFD' A
#
# COMPACT_ATOMS: atom_id res chain seq x y z
N MET A 1 15.32 -27.01 3.81
CA MET A 1 14.45 -25.82 4.03
C MET A 1 14.56 -25.41 5.49
N LYS A 2 15.11 -24.23 5.79
CA LYS A 2 15.20 -23.72 7.18
C LYS A 2 13.77 -23.43 7.65
N LYS A 3 13.32 -24.11 8.72
CA LYS A 3 11.99 -23.91 9.30
C LYS A 3 11.87 -22.46 9.78
N LEU A 4 11.09 -21.67 9.06
CA LEU A 4 10.68 -20.35 9.53
C LEU A 4 9.85 -20.57 10.79
N ASN A 5 10.31 -20.00 11.90
CA ASN A 5 9.65 -20.13 13.20
C ASN A 5 8.27 -19.47 13.10
N VAL A 6 7.20 -20.15 13.54
CA VAL A 6 5.80 -19.71 13.38
C VAL A 6 5.59 -18.30 13.93
N SER A 7 6.34 -17.93 14.97
CA SER A 7 6.35 -16.58 15.57
C SER A 7 6.86 -15.48 14.62
N GLN A 8 7.71 -15.80 13.63
CA GLN A 8 8.13 -14.86 12.60
C GLN A 8 7.08 -14.68 11.51
N MET A 9 6.25 -15.70 11.24
CA MET A 9 5.15 -15.58 10.27
C MET A 9 4.01 -14.71 10.80
N GLU A 10 3.67 -14.82 12.09
CA GLU A 10 2.65 -13.94 12.70
C GLU A 10 3.11 -12.48 12.75
N ASN A 11 4.40 -12.22 13.00
CA ASN A 11 4.96 -10.88 12.98
C ASN A 11 5.07 -10.33 11.55
N LEU A 12 5.36 -11.19 10.56
CA LEU A 12 5.29 -10.84 9.15
C LEU A 12 3.85 -10.51 8.73
N GLN A 13 2.83 -11.26 9.16
CA GLN A 13 1.42 -10.93 8.89
C GLN A 13 0.94 -9.65 9.60
N GLY A 14 1.28 -9.47 10.88
CA GLY A 14 0.96 -8.25 11.63
C GLY A 14 1.66 -7.01 11.06
N SER A 15 2.92 -7.16 10.61
CA SER A 15 3.66 -6.12 9.89
C SER A 15 3.09 -5.87 8.49
N SER A 16 2.64 -6.91 7.78
CA SER A 16 2.03 -6.81 6.45
C SER A 16 0.72 -6.03 6.50
N ASN A 17 -0.19 -6.35 7.43
CA ASN A 17 -1.45 -5.60 7.60
C ASN A 17 -1.20 -4.12 7.91
N ARG A 18 -0.21 -3.81 8.75
CA ARG A 18 0.17 -2.44 9.05
C ARG A 18 0.78 -1.72 7.85
N ARG A 19 1.59 -2.41 7.04
CA ARG A 19 2.15 -1.87 5.78
C ARG A 19 1.04 -1.56 4.77
N CYS A 20 0.05 -2.44 4.66
CA CYS A 20 -1.09 -2.26 3.77
C CYS A 20 -2.01 -1.13 4.20
N LEU A 21 -2.24 -0.99 5.51
CA LEU A 21 -2.95 0.17 6.07
C LEU A 21 -2.22 1.48 5.74
N ILE A 22 -0.90 1.52 5.95
CA ILE A 22 -0.08 2.70 5.65
C ILE A 22 -0.10 3.00 4.15
N ALA A 23 0.03 1.98 3.29
CA ALA A 23 -0.03 2.13 1.84
C ALA A 23 -1.39 2.68 1.37
N GLY A 24 -2.50 2.23 1.98
CA GLY A 24 -3.83 2.77 1.73
C GLY A 24 -3.96 4.26 2.10
N ILE A 25 -3.42 4.66 3.26
CA ILE A 25 -3.39 6.06 3.69
C ILE A 25 -2.58 6.92 2.71
N PHE A 26 -1.38 6.48 2.32
CA PHE A 26 -0.54 7.20 1.35
C PHE A 26 -1.20 7.30 -0.02
N THR A 27 -1.91 6.26 -0.44
CA THR A 27 -2.69 6.27 -1.68
C THR A 27 -3.80 7.32 -1.61
N GLY A 28 -4.59 7.35 -0.52
CA GLY A 28 -5.64 8.35 -0.32
C GLY A 28 -5.11 9.79 -0.31
N ILE A 29 -3.97 10.02 0.35
CA ILE A 29 -3.29 11.32 0.35
C ILE A 29 -2.79 11.67 -1.05
N GLY A 30 -2.17 10.74 -1.77
CA GLY A 30 -1.67 10.93 -3.13
C GLY A 30 -2.78 11.26 -4.13
N ILE A 31 -3.96 10.65 -3.97
CA ILE A 31 -5.15 10.99 -4.75
C ILE A 31 -5.61 12.41 -4.41
N GLY A 32 -5.78 12.73 -3.13
CA GLY A 32 -6.27 14.05 -2.71
C GLY A 32 -5.34 15.19 -3.15
N LEU A 33 -4.03 15.01 -2.98
CA LEU A 33 -3.02 15.94 -3.49
C LEU A 33 -3.07 16.00 -5.01
N GLY A 34 -2.99 14.87 -5.71
CA GLY A 34 -3.01 14.82 -7.17
C GLY A 34 -4.25 15.49 -7.76
N LEU A 35 -5.42 15.30 -7.14
CA LEU A 35 -6.68 15.93 -7.52
C LEU A 35 -6.63 17.45 -7.31
N SER A 36 -6.02 17.91 -6.23
CA SER A 36 -5.92 19.32 -5.88
C SER A 36 -4.92 20.08 -6.77
N VAL A 37 -3.80 19.45 -7.15
CA VAL A 37 -2.74 20.14 -7.92
C VAL A 37 -2.94 20.03 -9.43
N ALA A 38 -3.37 18.87 -9.92
CA ALA A 38 -3.42 18.55 -11.35
C ALA A 38 -4.81 18.08 -11.82
N GLY A 39 -5.84 18.25 -10.99
CA GLY A 39 -7.21 17.90 -11.32
C GLY A 39 -7.44 16.39 -11.45
N PRO A 40 -8.47 15.96 -12.19
CA PRO A 40 -8.87 14.55 -12.29
C PRO A 40 -7.74 13.63 -12.77
N ALA A 41 -6.91 14.10 -13.69
CA ALA A 41 -5.77 13.35 -14.21
C ALA A 41 -4.70 13.11 -13.13
N GLY A 42 -4.42 14.10 -12.27
CA GLY A 42 -3.51 13.97 -11.15
C GLY A 42 -4.03 13.03 -10.06
N GLY A 43 -5.34 13.09 -9.76
CA GLY A 43 -5.98 12.16 -8.84
C GLY A 43 -5.92 10.71 -9.33
N ALA A 44 -6.15 10.48 -10.62
CA ALA A 44 -6.03 9.16 -11.24
C ALA A 44 -4.59 8.64 -11.23
N ALA A 45 -3.59 9.49 -11.49
CA ALA A 45 -2.18 9.12 -11.40
C ALA A 45 -1.77 8.77 -9.96
N GLY A 46 -2.27 9.52 -8.97
CA GLY A 46 -2.09 9.22 -7.55
C GLY A 46 -2.73 7.88 -7.14
N LEU A 47 -3.94 7.59 -7.64
CA LEU A 47 -4.63 6.32 -7.41
C LEU A 47 -3.85 5.13 -8.01
N LEU A 48 -3.47 5.23 -9.28
CA LEU A 48 -2.75 4.17 -9.99
C LEU A 48 -1.39 3.90 -9.35
N THR A 49 -0.65 4.96 -9.02
CA THR A 49 0.65 4.83 -8.36
C THR A 49 0.50 4.18 -6.98
N GLY A 50 -0.49 4.61 -6.19
CA GLY A 50 -0.74 4.04 -4.86
C GLY A 50 -1.20 2.58 -4.90
N LEU A 51 -2.08 2.21 -5.83
CA LEU A 51 -2.51 0.83 -6.06
C LEU A 51 -1.33 -0.06 -6.50
N TYR A 52 -0.48 0.42 -7.40
CA TYR A 52 0.71 -0.33 -7.85
C TYR A 52 1.70 -0.54 -6.71
N HIS A 53 1.88 0.48 -5.86
CA HIS A 53 2.77 0.41 -4.70
C HIS A 53 2.22 -0.49 -3.58
N ALA A 54 0.90 -0.56 -3.42
CA ALA A 54 0.26 -1.47 -2.48
C ALA A 54 0.30 -2.92 -2.98
N ASN A 55 0.09 -3.14 -4.28
CA ASN A 55 0.18 -4.48 -4.88
C ASN A 55 1.61 -5.04 -4.78
N SER A 56 2.64 -4.22 -5.03
CA SER A 56 4.05 -4.66 -4.88
C SER A 56 4.46 -4.97 -3.44
N GLN A 57 3.68 -4.51 -2.45
CA GLN A 57 3.87 -4.86 -1.04
C GLN A 57 3.03 -6.06 -0.60
N GLY A 58 2.32 -6.72 -1.53
CA GLY A 58 1.47 -7.88 -1.24
C GLY A 58 0.18 -7.53 -0.50
N CYS A 59 -0.32 -6.31 -0.67
CA CYS A 59 -1.51 -5.80 0.03
C CYS A 59 -2.84 -6.07 -0.68
N PHE A 60 -2.77 -6.46 -1.94
CA PHE A 60 -3.90 -6.91 -2.74
C PHE A 60 -3.52 -8.28 -3.29
N ASP A 61 -4.10 -9.33 -2.73
CA ASP A 61 -4.08 -10.70 -3.26
C ASP A 61 -5.36 -10.91 -4.09
#